data_AF-A0A9E3NZV2-F1
#
_entry.id   AF-A0A9E3NZV2-F1
#
_cell.length_a   1.000
_cell.length_b   1.000
_cell.length_c   1.000
_cell.angle_alpha   90.00
_cell.angle_beta   90.00
_cell.angle_gamma   90.00
#
_symmetry.space_group_name_H-M   'P 1'
#
loop_
_entity.id
_entity.type
_entity.pdbx_description
1 polymer ?
#
loop_
_entity_poly.entity_id
_entity_poly.type
_entity_poly.pdbx_seq_one_letter_code
_entity_poly.pdbx_strand_id
1 'polypeptide(L)'
;AFVVAAAAEIFVSSTPIDWEASWSVGARRLLPLTPILAVAGARGTDRILARLRVRPSRWVATAVVLLTLVANIPTATTLRGDRAYRQEELYLRGLGLGVLFRPLDRYVGDLAVLPAELAFAARYRLPVGRYREVLFERYQRDYRTLIFANDVLSMEDPDVRRITRGFAEGNDGAARLRSDEAHPSRATVVFRAGWPFATHVTVTASAPDARAPVALRVGRGAALGDVMYEPREGLRVGADVRAYTFEVPPGAFDSGIFELVLETSSSSSTEVLIHAVRIEDRTPRTPFPIAPLQPLRR
;
A
#
# COMPACT_ATOMS: atom_id res chain seq x y z
N ALA A 1 -24.56 -22.09 -3.41
CA ALA A 1 -23.17 -22.62 -3.42
C ALA A 1 -22.18 -21.58 -3.94
N PHE A 2 -22.12 -21.25 -5.25
CA PHE A 2 -21.15 -20.30 -5.82
C PHE A 2 -21.23 -18.88 -5.23
N VAL A 3 -22.42 -18.28 -5.23
CA VAL A 3 -22.64 -16.95 -4.64
C VAL A 3 -22.38 -16.97 -3.14
N VAL A 4 -22.68 -18.07 -2.47
CA VAL A 4 -22.45 -18.24 -1.01
C VAL A 4 -20.97 -18.40 -0.68
N ALA A 5 -20.20 -19.12 -1.49
CA ALA A 5 -18.75 -19.27 -1.31
C ALA A 5 -18.01 -17.97 -1.67
N ALA A 6 -18.38 -17.31 -2.77
CA ALA A 6 -17.84 -16.01 -3.14
C ALA A 6 -18.25 -14.92 -2.12
N ALA A 7 -19.49 -14.93 -1.62
CA ALA A 7 -19.92 -14.01 -0.58
C ALA A 7 -19.26 -14.32 0.77
N ALA A 8 -19.02 -15.58 1.12
CA ALA A 8 -18.29 -15.95 2.32
C ALA A 8 -16.80 -15.59 2.21
N GLU A 9 -16.20 -15.69 1.02
CA GLU A 9 -14.81 -15.29 0.77
C GLU A 9 -14.66 -13.78 0.72
N ILE A 10 -15.57 -13.06 0.06
CA ILE A 10 -15.66 -11.60 0.14
C ILE A 10 -15.91 -11.19 1.59
N PHE A 11 -16.80 -11.85 2.33
CA PHE A 11 -17.06 -11.56 3.75
C PHE A 11 -15.81 -11.79 4.60
N VAL A 12 -15.15 -12.94 4.51
CA VAL A 12 -13.91 -13.24 5.25
C VAL A 12 -12.74 -12.32 4.83
N SER A 13 -12.68 -11.92 3.56
CA SER A 13 -11.65 -11.01 3.04
C SER A 13 -11.98 -9.54 3.30
N SER A 14 -13.24 -9.19 3.56
CA SER A 14 -13.73 -7.83 3.85
C SER A 14 -13.99 -7.60 5.33
N THR A 15 -14.06 -8.65 6.16
CA THR A 15 -14.18 -8.51 7.60
C THR A 15 -12.94 -7.81 8.14
N PRO A 16 -13.09 -6.60 8.71
CA PRO A 16 -11.99 -5.86 9.29
C PRO A 16 -11.67 -6.51 10.64
N ILE A 17 -10.83 -7.55 10.66
CA ILE A 17 -10.50 -8.25 11.90
C ILE A 17 -8.98 -8.30 12.07
N ASP A 18 -8.55 -7.45 13.00
CA ASP A 18 -7.34 -7.53 13.81
C ASP A 18 -6.06 -7.91 13.05
N TRP A 19 -5.37 -6.87 12.59
CA TRP A 19 -4.17 -6.93 11.75
C TRP A 19 -2.91 -7.38 12.51
N GLU A 20 -3.00 -7.59 13.83
CA GLU A 20 -1.87 -7.94 14.71
C GLU A 20 -1.97 -9.34 15.34
N ALA A 21 -3.11 -10.04 15.21
CA ALA A 21 -3.25 -11.39 15.75
C ALA A 21 -2.46 -12.39 14.90
N SER A 22 -1.30 -12.82 15.42
CA SER A 22 -0.32 -13.73 14.81
C SER A 22 -0.86 -15.01 14.13
N TRP A 23 -2.13 -15.38 14.32
CA TRP A 23 -2.75 -16.59 13.74
C TRP A 23 -3.94 -16.29 12.81
N SER A 24 -4.28 -15.01 12.54
CA SER A 24 -5.34 -14.67 11.57
C SER A 24 -4.74 -14.62 10.16
N VAL A 25 -5.40 -15.29 9.22
CA VAL A 25 -5.14 -15.23 7.79
C VAL A 25 -5.69 -13.91 7.25
N GLY A 26 -5.27 -12.79 7.84
CA GLY A 26 -5.71 -11.45 7.51
C GLY A 26 -5.08 -10.94 6.21
N ALA A 27 -5.72 -9.96 5.59
CA ALA A 27 -5.51 -9.42 4.24
C ALA A 27 -4.07 -9.04 3.80
N ARG A 28 -3.05 -9.21 4.65
CA ARG A 28 -1.62 -9.18 4.27
C ARG A 28 -1.16 -10.46 3.58
N ARG A 29 -1.72 -11.62 3.95
CA ARG A 29 -1.43 -12.89 3.31
C ARG A 29 -2.54 -13.14 2.32
N LEU A 30 -2.18 -13.38 1.06
CA LEU A 30 -3.14 -13.78 0.06
C LEU A 30 -3.91 -14.98 0.61
N LEU A 31 -5.19 -14.79 0.94
CA LEU A 31 -6.11 -15.92 0.92
C LEU A 31 -6.05 -16.40 -0.51
N PRO A 32 -5.55 -17.61 -0.74
CA PRO A 32 -5.28 -18.02 -2.08
C PRO A 32 -6.61 -18.04 -2.82
N LEU A 33 -6.68 -17.40 -4.00
CA LEU A 33 -7.77 -17.41 -5.00
C LEU A 33 -8.29 -18.80 -5.39
N THR A 34 -7.68 -19.80 -4.80
CA THR A 34 -7.73 -21.21 -5.06
C THR A 34 -9.13 -21.78 -4.97
N PRO A 35 -10.00 -21.43 -4.00
CA PRO A 35 -11.38 -21.90 -4.04
C PRO A 35 -12.13 -21.35 -5.27
N ILE A 36 -11.99 -20.05 -5.56
CA ILE A 36 -12.66 -19.41 -6.70
C ILE A 36 -12.11 -19.95 -8.03
N LEU A 37 -10.79 -20.03 -8.19
CA LEU A 37 -10.11 -20.56 -9.37
C LEU A 37 -10.34 -22.06 -9.53
N ALA A 38 -10.39 -22.84 -8.44
CA ALA A 38 -10.71 -24.27 -8.50
C ALA A 38 -12.15 -24.49 -8.96
N VAL A 39 -13.10 -23.66 -8.49
CA VAL A 39 -14.52 -23.76 -8.88
C VAL A 39 -14.74 -23.24 -10.31
N ALA A 40 -14.15 -22.11 -10.67
CA ALA A 40 -14.23 -21.56 -12.03
C ALA A 40 -13.53 -22.48 -13.04
N GLY A 41 -12.36 -22.99 -12.67
CA GLY A 41 -11.62 -24.03 -13.37
C GLY A 41 -12.48 -25.26 -13.55
N ALA A 42 -12.98 -25.87 -12.46
CA ALA A 42 -13.86 -27.04 -12.53
C ALA A 42 -15.07 -26.83 -13.45
N ARG A 43 -15.73 -25.66 -13.41
CA ARG A 43 -16.83 -25.34 -14.33
C ARG A 43 -16.41 -25.14 -15.78
N GLY A 44 -15.26 -24.53 -16.02
CA GLY A 44 -14.67 -24.40 -17.35
C GLY A 44 -14.34 -25.77 -17.93
N THR A 45 -13.69 -26.62 -17.13
CA THR A 45 -13.37 -28.00 -17.47
C THR A 45 -14.64 -28.81 -17.72
N ASP A 46 -15.69 -28.68 -16.89
CA ASP A 46 -16.98 -29.34 -17.11
C ASP A 46 -17.62 -28.92 -18.44
N ARG A 47 -17.57 -27.63 -18.80
CA ARG A 47 -18.10 -27.15 -20.10
C ARG A 47 -17.30 -27.68 -21.29
N ILE A 48 -15.98 -27.75 -21.17
CA ILE A 48 -15.10 -28.28 -22.22
C ILE A 48 -15.31 -29.80 -22.36
N LEU A 49 -15.33 -30.54 -21.25
CA LEU A 49 -15.55 -31.98 -21.23
C LEU A 49 -16.97 -32.33 -21.72
N ALA A 50 -17.99 -31.54 -21.37
CA ALA A 50 -19.33 -31.69 -21.91
C ALA A 50 -19.38 -31.48 -23.43
N ARG A 51 -18.65 -30.49 -23.97
CA ARG A 51 -18.48 -30.30 -25.43
C ARG A 51 -17.77 -31.48 -26.08
N LEU A 52 -16.82 -32.08 -25.39
CA LEU A 52 -16.09 -33.28 -25.84
C LEU A 52 -16.84 -34.59 -25.54
N ARG A 53 -18.05 -34.52 -24.97
CA ARG A 53 -18.87 -35.67 -24.52
C ARG A 53 -18.15 -36.62 -23.56
N VAL A 54 -17.14 -36.14 -22.85
CA VAL A 54 -16.45 -36.88 -21.79
C VAL A 54 -17.21 -36.67 -20.50
N ARG A 55 -17.62 -37.75 -19.82
CA ARG A 55 -18.22 -37.66 -18.49
C ARG A 55 -17.11 -37.44 -17.46
N PRO A 56 -16.99 -36.27 -16.83
CA PRO A 56 -15.99 -36.08 -15.79
C PRO A 56 -16.28 -37.03 -14.65
N SER A 57 -15.32 -37.92 -14.39
CA SER A 57 -15.27 -38.67 -13.15
C SER A 57 -15.15 -37.67 -11.98
N ARG A 58 -15.84 -37.92 -10.86
CA ARG A 58 -15.77 -37.09 -9.63
C ARG A 58 -14.32 -36.80 -9.21
N TRP A 59 -13.41 -37.70 -9.56
CA TRP A 59 -11.97 -37.58 -9.36
C TRP A 59 -11.31 -36.41 -10.09
N VAL A 60 -11.83 -35.92 -11.22
CA VAL A 60 -11.26 -34.78 -11.95
C VAL A 60 -11.50 -33.47 -11.20
N ALA A 61 -12.71 -33.26 -10.70
CA ALA A 61 -13.03 -32.10 -9.86
C ALA A 61 -12.25 -32.15 -8.54
N THR A 62 -12.15 -33.32 -7.92
CA THR A 62 -11.32 -33.54 -6.73
C THR A 62 -9.85 -33.27 -7.02
N ALA A 63 -9.31 -33.74 -8.15
CA ALA A 63 -7.92 -33.52 -8.53
C ALA A 63 -7.64 -32.03 -8.77
N VAL A 64 -8.55 -31.30 -9.42
CA VAL A 64 -8.43 -29.82 -9.57
C VAL A 64 -8.37 -29.18 -8.19
N VAL A 65 -9.35 -29.45 -7.31
CA VAL A 65 -9.38 -28.90 -5.95
C VAL A 65 -8.12 -29.26 -5.15
N LEU A 66 -7.64 -30.51 -5.23
CA LEU A 66 -6.43 -30.96 -4.56
C LEU A 66 -5.18 -30.28 -5.11
N LEU A 67 -5.04 -30.16 -6.44
CA LEU A 67 -3.90 -29.51 -7.08
C LEU A 67 -3.84 -28.04 -6.69
N THR A 68 -5.01 -27.40 -6.56
CA THR A 68 -5.10 -26.03 -6.09
C THR A 68 -4.75 -25.94 -4.59
N LEU A 69 -5.27 -26.82 -3.71
CA LEU A 69 -4.94 -26.85 -2.28
C LEU A 69 -3.45 -27.13 -2.01
N VAL A 70 -2.89 -28.15 -2.66
CA VAL A 70 -1.49 -28.57 -2.54
C VAL A 70 -0.54 -27.49 -3.02
N ALA A 71 -0.95 -26.68 -3.99
CA ALA A 71 -0.17 -25.53 -4.47
C ALA A 71 0.02 -24.41 -3.45
N ASN A 72 -0.90 -24.27 -2.48
CA ASN A 72 -0.89 -23.14 -1.54
C ASN A 72 -0.14 -23.40 -0.24
N ILE A 73 -0.02 -24.66 0.16
CA ILE A 73 0.70 -25.04 1.38
C ILE A 73 2.19 -24.65 1.29
N PRO A 74 2.91 -24.87 0.16
CA PRO A 74 4.28 -24.41 -0.02
C PRO A 74 4.39 -22.88 -0.01
N THR A 75 3.43 -22.17 -0.59
CA THR A 75 3.47 -20.70 -0.68
C THR A 75 3.27 -20.02 0.67
N ALA A 76 2.40 -20.55 1.53
CA ALA A 76 2.22 -20.05 2.89
C ALA A 76 3.43 -20.34 3.81
N THR A 77 4.26 -21.34 3.49
CA THR A 77 5.38 -21.80 4.32
C THR A 77 6.76 -21.32 3.84
N THR A 78 6.92 -21.02 2.54
CA THR A 78 8.20 -20.58 1.94
C THR A 78 8.34 -19.07 1.80
N LEU A 79 7.24 -18.32 1.88
CA LEU A 79 7.28 -16.87 1.87
C LEU A 79 7.56 -16.36 3.29
N ARG A 80 8.70 -15.67 3.42
CA ARG A 80 9.18 -15.12 4.70
C ARG A 80 9.30 -13.61 4.62
N GLY A 81 9.01 -12.95 5.73
CA GLY A 81 9.06 -11.50 5.83
C GLY A 81 7.71 -10.86 5.54
N ASP A 82 7.49 -9.73 6.21
CA ASP A 82 6.41 -8.82 5.93
C ASP A 82 6.78 -8.08 4.65
N ARG A 83 6.24 -8.48 3.50
CA ARG A 83 6.21 -7.68 2.26
C ARG A 83 4.99 -8.04 1.43
N ALA A 84 4.58 -7.13 0.54
CA ALA A 84 3.57 -7.44 -0.46
C ALA A 84 4.16 -8.38 -1.53
N TYR A 85 3.65 -9.61 -1.59
CA TYR A 85 4.04 -10.60 -2.61
C TYR A 85 3.14 -10.48 -3.83
N ARG A 86 3.70 -10.53 -5.04
CA ARG A 86 2.88 -10.59 -6.28
C ARG A 86 2.32 -11.99 -6.53
N GLN A 87 1.25 -12.11 -7.33
CA GLN A 87 0.70 -13.43 -7.68
C GLN A 87 1.77 -14.29 -8.38
N GLU A 88 2.56 -13.70 -9.26
CA GLU A 88 3.72 -14.32 -9.89
C GLU A 88 4.64 -14.94 -8.85
N GLU A 89 5.04 -14.21 -7.81
CA GLU A 89 6.01 -14.70 -6.82
C GLU A 89 5.46 -15.89 -6.02
N LEU A 90 4.16 -15.84 -5.71
CA LEU A 90 3.45 -16.92 -5.04
C LEU A 90 3.40 -18.16 -5.94
N TYR A 91 2.85 -18.02 -7.14
CA TYR A 91 2.64 -19.16 -8.03
C TYR A 91 3.92 -19.66 -8.71
N LEU A 92 4.99 -18.85 -8.76
CA LEU A 92 6.32 -19.28 -9.21
C LEU A 92 6.96 -20.22 -8.19
N ARG A 93 6.95 -19.86 -6.89
CA ARG A 93 7.61 -20.68 -5.85
C ARG A 93 6.85 -21.96 -5.50
N GLY A 94 5.53 -21.97 -5.64
CA GLY A 94 4.71 -23.16 -5.36
C GLY A 94 4.68 -24.18 -6.49
N LEU A 95 4.42 -23.73 -7.73
CA LEU A 95 4.12 -24.62 -8.87
C LEU A 95 4.90 -24.30 -10.15
N GLY A 96 5.79 -23.31 -10.15
CA GLY A 96 6.46 -22.84 -11.38
C GLY A 96 5.52 -22.14 -12.37
N LEU A 97 4.28 -21.81 -11.96
CA LEU A 97 3.27 -21.19 -12.82
C LEU A 97 3.35 -19.66 -12.88
N GLY A 98 4.34 -19.04 -12.21
CA GLY A 98 4.45 -17.59 -12.12
C GLY A 98 4.49 -16.87 -13.47
N VAL A 99 5.01 -17.52 -14.52
CA VAL A 99 5.05 -16.96 -15.88
C VAL A 99 3.63 -16.66 -16.42
N LEU A 100 2.63 -17.47 -16.06
CA LEU A 100 1.23 -17.26 -16.45
C LEU A 100 0.60 -16.07 -15.70
N PHE A 101 1.05 -15.80 -14.47
CA PHE A 101 0.53 -14.74 -13.62
C PHE A 101 1.22 -13.40 -13.82
N ARG A 102 2.47 -13.38 -14.32
CA ARG A 102 3.19 -12.15 -14.67
C ARG A 102 2.38 -11.16 -15.53
N PRO A 103 1.72 -11.55 -16.64
CA PRO A 103 0.88 -10.61 -17.39
C PRO A 103 -0.35 -10.15 -16.61
N LEU A 104 -0.94 -11.00 -15.77
CA LEU A 104 -2.08 -10.62 -14.93
C LEU A 104 -1.65 -9.56 -13.91
N ASP A 105 -0.56 -9.79 -13.17
CA ASP A 105 0.00 -8.82 -12.22
C ASP A 105 0.32 -7.48 -12.92
N ARG A 106 0.78 -7.53 -14.18
CA ARG A 106 1.18 -6.32 -14.93
C ARG A 106 0.01 -5.51 -15.47
N TYR A 107 -1.05 -6.16 -15.94
CA TYR A 107 -2.12 -5.51 -16.71
C TYR A 107 -3.48 -5.48 -16.00
N VAL A 108 -3.74 -6.45 -15.12
CA VAL A 108 -5.02 -6.63 -14.44
C VAL A 108 -4.89 -6.35 -12.94
N GLY A 109 -3.70 -6.60 -12.37
CA GLY A 109 -3.49 -6.59 -10.93
C GLY A 109 -3.92 -7.90 -10.27
N ASP A 110 -4.04 -7.88 -8.95
CA ASP A 110 -4.31 -9.10 -8.19
C ASP A 110 -5.78 -9.51 -8.25
N LEU A 111 -6.05 -10.64 -8.90
CA LEU A 111 -7.42 -11.16 -9.05
C LEU A 111 -8.12 -11.41 -7.71
N ALA A 112 -7.40 -11.67 -6.61
CA ALA A 112 -7.96 -11.97 -5.28
C ALA A 112 -8.62 -10.76 -4.65
N VAL A 113 -8.02 -9.60 -4.90
CA VAL A 113 -8.42 -8.32 -4.32
C VAL A 113 -8.82 -7.34 -5.41
N LEU A 114 -9.09 -7.81 -6.63
CA LEU A 114 -9.35 -6.97 -7.81
C LEU A 114 -10.45 -5.93 -7.58
N PRO A 115 -11.60 -6.26 -6.94
CA PRO A 115 -12.59 -5.23 -6.63
C PRO A 115 -12.03 -4.10 -5.76
N ALA A 116 -11.21 -4.44 -4.76
CA ALA A 116 -10.54 -3.47 -3.91
C ALA A 116 -9.44 -2.72 -4.68
N GLU A 117 -8.68 -3.38 -5.56
CA GLU A 117 -7.69 -2.71 -6.40
C GLU A 117 -8.33 -1.72 -7.37
N LEU A 118 -9.46 -2.06 -7.97
CA LEU A 118 -10.20 -1.17 -8.87
C LEU A 118 -10.77 0.03 -8.12
N ALA A 119 -11.38 -0.20 -6.95
CA ALA A 119 -11.86 0.87 -6.09
C ALA A 119 -10.71 1.78 -5.63
N PHE A 120 -9.57 1.19 -5.26
CA PHE A 120 -8.35 1.90 -4.90
C PHE A 120 -7.80 2.72 -6.07
N ALA A 121 -7.64 2.11 -7.25
CA ALA A 121 -7.15 2.76 -8.45
C ALA A 121 -8.04 3.94 -8.85
N ALA A 122 -9.36 3.77 -8.78
CA ALA A 122 -10.31 4.84 -9.02
C ALA A 122 -10.21 5.97 -7.98
N ARG A 123 -10.13 5.63 -6.69
CA ARG A 123 -10.09 6.61 -5.59
C ARG A 123 -8.80 7.40 -5.54
N TYR A 124 -7.66 6.74 -5.71
CA TYR A 124 -6.32 7.32 -5.52
C TYR A 124 -5.64 7.68 -6.84
N ARG A 125 -6.26 7.34 -7.98
CA ARG A 125 -5.75 7.57 -9.34
C ARG A 125 -4.35 6.98 -9.55
N LEU A 126 -4.11 5.83 -8.93
CA LEU A 126 -2.91 5.03 -9.13
C LEU A 126 -3.24 3.87 -10.08
N PRO A 127 -2.25 3.32 -10.81
CA PRO A 127 -2.46 2.12 -11.61
C PRO A 127 -3.01 0.96 -10.78
N VAL A 128 -3.70 0.03 -11.44
CA VAL A 128 -4.10 -1.24 -10.82
C VAL A 128 -2.83 -2.05 -10.46
N GLY A 129 -2.89 -2.88 -9.41
CA GLY A 129 -1.73 -3.57 -8.83
C GLY A 129 -0.93 -2.76 -7.79
N ARG A 130 -1.24 -1.46 -7.59
CA ARG A 130 -0.57 -0.60 -6.56
C ARG A 130 -1.19 -0.73 -5.18
N TYR A 131 -2.40 -1.22 -5.08
CA TYR A 131 -3.14 -1.36 -3.82
C TYR A 131 -2.31 -2.10 -2.77
N ARG A 132 -1.70 -3.21 -3.15
CA ARG A 132 -0.91 -4.05 -2.23
C ARG A 132 0.40 -3.40 -1.79
N GLU A 133 1.02 -2.63 -2.67
CA GLU A 133 2.23 -1.86 -2.33
C GLU A 133 1.94 -0.82 -1.27
N VAL A 134 0.77 -0.18 -1.35
CA VAL A 134 0.30 0.75 -0.31
C VAL A 134 -0.10 0.03 0.97
N LEU A 135 -0.72 -1.15 0.87
CA LEU A 135 -1.10 -1.93 2.05
C LEU A 135 0.09 -2.41 2.88
N PHE A 136 1.27 -2.49 2.26
CA PHE A 136 2.48 -2.73 3.00
C PHE A 136 2.75 -1.53 3.92
N GLU A 137 2.70 -1.76 5.23
CA GLU A 137 2.77 -0.67 6.18
C GLU A 137 4.17 -0.07 6.18
N ARG A 138 4.28 1.05 5.47
CA ARG A 138 5.45 1.91 5.49
C ARG A 138 5.49 2.74 6.77
N TYR A 139 4.37 2.94 7.45
CA TYR A 139 4.36 3.60 8.76
C TYR A 139 3.79 2.65 9.81
N GLN A 140 4.69 2.01 10.56
CA GLN A 140 4.35 1.10 11.65
C GLN A 140 4.91 1.62 12.96
N ARG A 141 4.17 1.40 14.03
CA ARG A 141 4.67 1.58 15.38
C ARG A 141 4.95 0.21 15.97
N ASP A 142 6.17 -0.01 16.43
CA ASP A 142 6.50 -1.21 17.19
C ASP A 142 5.65 -1.21 18.46
N TYR A 143 4.82 -2.23 18.67
CA TYR A 143 3.90 -2.29 19.82
C TYR A 143 4.63 -2.39 21.18
N ARG A 144 5.89 -2.86 21.20
CA ARG A 144 6.70 -2.99 22.42
C ARG A 144 7.46 -1.72 22.73
N THR A 145 8.17 -1.19 21.74
CA THR A 145 9.03 -0.02 21.93
C THR A 145 8.29 1.29 21.72
N LEU A 146 7.14 1.22 21.04
CA LEU A 146 6.35 2.35 20.57
C LEU A 146 7.11 3.28 19.61
N ILE A 147 8.29 2.86 19.13
CA ILE A 147 9.09 3.58 18.15
C ILE A 147 8.50 3.33 16.77
N PHE A 148 8.51 4.34 15.90
CA PHE A 148 8.09 4.16 14.52
C PHE A 148 9.19 3.47 13.73
N ALA A 149 8.80 2.46 12.97
CA ALA A 149 9.61 1.82 11.95
C ALA A 149 9.16 2.33 10.58
N ASN A 150 10.13 2.46 9.67
CA ASN A 150 9.92 2.88 8.27
C ASN A 150 9.28 4.28 8.12
N ASP A 151 9.41 5.13 9.14
CA ASP A 151 8.84 6.47 9.22
C ASP A 151 9.24 7.43 8.10
N VAL A 152 10.25 7.07 7.31
CA VAL A 152 10.75 7.81 6.15
C VAL A 152 10.35 7.14 4.84
N LEU A 153 9.56 7.87 4.04
CA LEU A 153 9.27 7.59 2.64
C LEU A 153 10.32 8.31 1.77
N SER A 154 11.42 7.63 1.47
CA SER A 154 12.44 8.15 0.56
C SER A 154 11.95 8.13 -0.89
N MET A 155 12.14 9.22 -1.62
CA MET A 155 11.83 9.26 -3.06
C MET A 155 12.85 8.49 -3.89
N GLU A 156 13.98 8.08 -3.32
CA GLU A 156 14.93 7.17 -3.97
C GLU A 156 14.42 5.72 -3.98
N ASP A 157 13.55 5.36 -3.03
CA ASP A 157 12.99 4.01 -2.94
C ASP A 157 12.03 3.79 -4.13
N PRO A 158 12.33 2.83 -5.03
CA PRO A 158 11.47 2.54 -6.16
C PRO A 158 10.06 2.12 -5.74
N ASP A 159 9.88 1.52 -4.57
CA ASP A 159 8.55 1.17 -4.08
C ASP A 159 7.75 2.40 -3.61
N VAL A 160 8.42 3.42 -3.06
CA VAL A 160 7.77 4.69 -2.74
C VAL A 160 7.35 5.41 -4.02
N ARG A 161 8.21 5.46 -5.04
CA ARG A 161 7.83 6.06 -6.34
C ARG A 161 6.58 5.41 -6.94
N ARG A 162 6.46 4.09 -6.78
CA ARG A 162 5.35 3.28 -7.28
C ARG A 162 3.99 3.60 -6.64
N ILE A 163 3.99 4.15 -5.42
CA ILE A 163 2.78 4.57 -4.68
C ILE A 163 2.58 6.09 -4.70
N THR A 164 3.29 6.78 -5.59
CA THR A 164 3.19 8.24 -5.77
C THR A 164 2.64 8.60 -7.14
N ARG A 165 2.11 9.82 -7.26
CA ARG A 165 1.70 10.41 -8.55
C ARG A 165 2.00 11.90 -8.59
N GLY A 166 2.06 12.45 -9.79
CA GLY A 166 2.38 13.87 -10.01
C GLY A 166 3.85 14.22 -9.81
N PHE A 167 4.72 13.21 -9.71
CA PHE A 167 6.17 13.37 -9.76
C PHE A 167 6.72 12.98 -11.12
N ALA A 168 7.80 13.65 -11.52
CA ALA A 168 8.72 13.22 -12.56
C ALA A 168 10.03 12.78 -11.89
N GLU A 169 10.88 12.07 -12.63
CA GLU A 169 12.24 11.82 -12.16
C GLU A 169 13.00 13.15 -12.02
N GLY A 170 13.69 13.30 -10.88
CA GLY A 170 14.64 14.37 -10.62
C GLY A 170 16.07 13.82 -10.53
N ASN A 171 17.01 14.71 -10.23
CA ASN A 171 18.42 14.35 -10.05
C ASN A 171 18.66 13.75 -8.65
N ASP A 172 19.74 12.96 -8.52
CA ASP A 172 20.24 12.44 -7.24
C ASP A 172 19.16 11.73 -6.40
N GLY A 173 18.32 10.92 -7.05
CA GLY A 173 17.31 10.13 -6.37
C GLY A 173 16.05 10.90 -5.94
N ALA A 174 16.04 12.23 -6.05
CA ALA A 174 14.87 13.06 -5.76
C ALA A 174 13.74 12.89 -6.77
N ALA A 175 12.52 13.18 -6.33
CA ALA A 175 11.34 13.25 -7.18
C ALA A 175 10.99 14.72 -7.45
N ARG A 176 10.90 15.10 -8.72
CA ARG A 176 10.53 16.46 -9.14
C ARG A 176 9.02 16.60 -9.17
N LEU A 177 8.45 17.62 -8.53
CA LEU A 177 7.03 17.94 -8.70
C LEU A 177 6.76 18.29 -10.16
N ARG A 178 5.85 17.55 -10.80
CA ARG A 178 5.50 17.78 -12.20
C ARG A 178 4.72 19.09 -12.30
N SER A 179 5.30 20.07 -13.00
CA SER A 179 4.59 21.28 -13.38
C SER A 179 3.67 21.01 -14.57
N ASP A 180 2.48 21.59 -14.51
CA ASP A 180 1.56 21.69 -15.64
C ASP A 180 1.36 23.19 -15.88
N GLU A 181 1.57 23.68 -17.10
CA GLU A 181 1.47 25.11 -17.39
C GLU A 181 0.08 25.69 -17.01
N ALA A 182 -0.95 24.84 -16.96
CA ALA A 182 -2.31 25.24 -16.61
C ALA A 182 -2.65 25.15 -15.11
N HIS A 183 -1.85 24.48 -14.28
CA HIS A 183 -2.21 24.19 -12.87
C HIS A 183 -0.99 24.22 -11.93
N PRO A 184 -1.16 24.58 -10.65
CA PRO A 184 -0.07 24.46 -9.67
C PRO A 184 0.52 23.05 -9.66
N SER A 185 1.86 22.96 -9.60
CA SER A 185 2.58 21.68 -9.59
C SER A 185 2.14 20.89 -8.37
N ARG A 186 1.53 19.72 -8.60
CA ARG A 186 0.92 18.91 -7.55
C ARG A 186 1.36 17.47 -7.64
N ALA A 187 1.75 16.94 -6.49
CA ALA A 187 2.10 15.56 -6.31
C ALA A 187 1.35 14.94 -5.11
N THR A 188 1.25 13.62 -5.09
CA THR A 188 0.60 12.88 -4.01
C THR A 188 1.39 11.63 -3.69
N VAL A 189 1.64 11.42 -2.40
CA VAL A 189 2.20 10.19 -1.85
C VAL A 189 1.07 9.43 -1.18
N VAL A 190 0.78 8.22 -1.65
CA VAL A 190 -0.27 7.36 -1.06
C VAL A 190 0.40 6.32 -0.18
N PHE A 191 0.05 6.25 1.09
CA PHE A 191 0.68 5.33 2.03
C PHE A 191 -0.32 4.80 3.04
N ARG A 192 0.01 3.67 3.68
CA ARG A 192 -0.75 3.14 4.81
C ARG A 192 -0.06 3.44 6.13
N ALA A 193 -0.84 3.94 7.09
CA ALA A 193 -0.48 4.01 8.49
C ALA A 193 -1.16 2.86 9.25
N GLY A 194 -0.34 2.04 9.93
CA GLY A 194 -0.83 0.90 10.71
C GLY A 194 -1.51 1.32 12.01
N TRP A 195 -1.08 2.44 12.60
CA TRP A 195 -1.57 2.96 13.88
C TRP A 195 -1.59 4.49 13.86
N PRO A 196 -2.55 5.13 14.56
CA PRO A 196 -2.68 6.59 14.60
C PRO A 196 -1.49 7.25 15.32
N PHE A 197 -1.54 8.58 15.53
CA PHE A 197 -0.59 9.42 16.29
C PHE A 197 0.49 10.14 15.49
N ALA A 198 0.41 10.24 14.15
CA ALA A 198 1.23 11.24 13.48
C ALA A 198 0.84 12.64 13.99
N THR A 199 1.80 13.32 14.59
CA THR A 199 1.64 14.72 15.04
C THR A 199 2.44 15.67 14.17
N HIS A 200 3.44 15.16 13.47
CA HIS A 200 4.30 15.95 12.61
C HIS A 200 4.55 15.25 11.29
N VAL A 201 4.71 16.05 10.24
CA VAL A 201 5.24 15.60 8.96
C VAL A 201 6.44 16.48 8.64
N THR A 202 7.52 15.84 8.21
CA THR A 202 8.75 16.49 7.76
C THR A 202 8.95 16.20 6.28
N VAL A 203 9.05 17.24 5.46
CA VAL A 203 9.35 17.10 4.04
C VAL A 203 10.77 17.58 3.80
N THR A 204 11.61 16.72 3.23
CA THR A 204 12.96 17.10 2.79
C THR A 204 12.88 17.54 1.34
N ALA A 205 13.15 18.82 1.07
CA ALA A 205 12.96 19.42 -0.25
C ALA A 205 14.05 20.45 -0.58
N SER A 206 14.22 20.70 -1.88
CA SER A 206 15.06 21.77 -2.44
C SER A 206 14.44 22.32 -3.73
N ALA A 207 14.80 23.53 -4.09
CA ALA A 207 14.45 24.17 -5.36
C ALA A 207 15.73 24.78 -5.97
N PRO A 208 16.62 23.95 -6.55
CA PRO A 208 18.01 24.34 -6.84
C PRO A 208 18.13 25.55 -7.78
N ASP A 209 17.19 25.69 -8.72
CA ASP A 209 17.17 26.79 -9.69
C ASP A 209 16.37 28.02 -9.21
N ALA A 210 15.89 28.01 -7.96
CA ALA A 210 15.07 29.06 -7.40
C ALA A 210 15.87 30.32 -7.10
N ARG A 211 15.56 31.42 -7.80
CA ARG A 211 16.08 32.75 -7.47
C ARG A 211 15.47 33.34 -6.19
N ALA A 212 14.28 32.87 -5.82
CA ALA A 212 13.59 33.22 -4.59
C ALA A 212 12.89 31.97 -4.04
N PRO A 213 12.67 31.86 -2.72
CA PRO A 213 12.04 30.68 -2.13
C PRO A 213 10.66 30.38 -2.75
N VAL A 214 10.42 29.12 -3.09
CA VAL A 214 9.15 28.64 -3.62
C VAL A 214 8.27 28.17 -2.47
N ALA A 215 7.02 28.64 -2.43
CA ALA A 215 6.08 28.20 -1.40
C ALA A 215 5.50 26.81 -1.73
N LEU A 216 5.85 25.82 -0.91
CA LEU A 216 5.36 24.46 -0.95
C LEU A 216 4.29 24.25 0.12
N ARG A 217 3.06 24.00 -0.28
CA ARG A 217 1.95 23.66 0.60
C ARG A 217 1.88 22.16 0.76
N VAL A 218 1.57 21.72 1.97
CA VAL A 218 1.39 20.31 2.29
C VAL A 218 0.00 20.09 2.85
N GLY A 219 -0.64 18.98 2.48
CA GLY A 219 -2.00 18.69 2.89
C GLY A 219 -2.29 17.20 2.85
N ARG A 220 -3.56 16.87 3.11
CA ARG A 220 -4.11 15.54 2.99
C ARG A 220 -5.18 15.50 1.92
N GLY A 221 -5.14 14.46 1.08
CA GLY A 221 -6.23 14.15 0.18
C GLY A 221 -7.39 13.46 0.90
N ALA A 222 -8.62 13.86 0.59
CA ALA A 222 -9.83 13.19 1.05
C ALA A 222 -10.81 12.98 -0.12
N ALA A 223 -11.80 12.12 0.09
CA ALA A 223 -12.78 11.79 -0.96
C ALA A 223 -13.60 13.01 -1.43
N LEU A 224 -13.74 14.02 -0.56
CA LEU A 224 -14.52 15.24 -0.81
C LEU A 224 -13.62 16.47 -1.03
N GLY A 225 -12.35 16.28 -1.38
CA GLY A 225 -11.38 17.36 -1.60
C GLY A 225 -10.17 17.28 -0.68
N ASP A 226 -9.25 18.20 -0.85
CA ASP A 226 -7.99 18.22 -0.10
C ASP A 226 -8.07 19.19 1.09
N VAL A 227 -7.43 18.80 2.19
CA VAL A 227 -7.24 19.64 3.37
C VAL A 227 -5.78 20.04 3.42
N MET A 228 -5.48 21.30 3.13
CA MET A 228 -4.12 21.82 3.21
C MET A 228 -3.82 22.24 4.66
N TYR A 229 -2.65 21.86 5.15
CA TYR A 229 -2.18 22.19 6.48
C TYR A 229 -1.52 23.58 6.50
N GLU A 230 -1.46 24.17 7.69
CA GLU A 230 -0.82 25.47 7.91
C GLU A 230 0.73 25.35 7.86
N PRO A 231 1.44 26.42 7.47
CA PRO A 231 0.94 27.76 7.12
C PRO A 231 0.27 27.80 5.74
N ARG A 232 -0.82 28.59 5.62
CA ARG A 232 -1.53 28.80 4.33
C ARG A 232 -0.62 29.33 3.23
N GLU A 233 0.40 30.10 3.61
CA GLU A 233 1.42 30.66 2.70
C GLU A 233 2.39 29.62 2.16
N GLY A 234 2.43 28.41 2.72
CA GLY A 234 3.36 27.33 2.34
C GLY A 234 4.74 27.45 2.98
N LEU A 235 5.46 26.33 2.96
CA LEU A 235 6.86 26.19 3.37
C LEU A 235 7.74 26.87 2.32
N ARG A 236 8.61 27.79 2.72
CA ARG A 236 9.52 28.50 1.79
C ARG A 236 10.73 27.63 1.45
N VAL A 237 10.65 26.92 0.34
CA VAL A 237 11.70 26.03 -0.17
C VAL A 237 12.74 26.83 -0.97
N GLY A 238 13.97 26.88 -0.47
CA GLY A 238 15.12 27.51 -1.14
C GLY A 238 15.96 26.54 -1.97
N ALA A 239 17.12 27.01 -2.45
CA ALA A 239 18.03 26.23 -3.29
C ALA A 239 18.62 25.00 -2.58
N ASP A 240 18.94 25.13 -1.29
CA ASP A 240 19.54 24.04 -0.51
C ASP A 240 18.53 22.96 -0.13
N VAL A 241 19.01 21.72 -0.04
CA VAL A 241 18.26 20.61 0.57
C VAL A 241 18.06 20.88 2.05
N ARG A 242 16.81 21.01 2.47
CA ARG A 242 16.44 21.22 3.89
C ARG A 242 15.22 20.38 4.27
N ALA A 243 15.15 20.05 5.55
CA ALA A 243 14.00 19.42 6.16
C ALA A 243 13.05 20.49 6.70
N TYR A 244 11.79 20.42 6.28
CA TYR A 244 10.73 21.32 6.70
C TYR A 244 9.69 20.52 7.50
N THR A 245 9.66 20.74 8.81
CA THR A 245 8.72 20.08 9.73
C THR A 245 7.53 20.98 10.01
N PHE A 246 6.33 20.40 10.03
CA PHE A 246 5.12 21.06 10.47
C PHE A 246 4.24 20.11 11.28
N GLU A 247 3.41 20.71 12.13
CA GLU A 247 2.40 20.00 12.91
C GLU A 247 1.20 19.66 12.03
N VAL A 248 0.65 18.47 12.24
CA VAL A 248 -0.60 18.05 11.60
C VAL A 248 -1.71 17.97 12.64
N PRO A 249 -2.96 18.34 12.29
CA PRO A 249 -4.07 18.25 13.23
C PRO A 249 -4.24 16.84 13.80
N PRO A 250 -4.72 16.69 15.05
CA PRO A 250 -5.11 15.39 15.58
C PRO A 250 -6.09 14.67 14.63
N GLY A 251 -5.85 13.39 14.35
CA GLY A 251 -6.65 12.62 13.39
C GLY A 251 -6.32 12.87 11.91
N ALA A 252 -5.32 13.72 11.61
CA ALA A 252 -4.86 13.97 10.25
C ALA A 252 -4.37 12.70 9.56
N PHE A 253 -3.65 11.84 10.27
CA PHE A 253 -3.23 10.52 9.80
C PHE A 253 -3.48 9.50 10.91
N ASP A 254 -4.66 8.88 10.85
CA ASP A 254 -5.06 7.79 11.75
C ASP A 254 -4.58 6.43 11.23
N SER A 255 -5.25 5.34 11.59
CA SER A 255 -5.05 4.05 10.92
C SER A 255 -5.75 4.03 9.56
N GLY A 256 -5.13 3.43 8.54
CA GLY A 256 -5.70 3.29 7.20
C GLY A 256 -4.78 3.79 6.08
N ILE A 257 -5.38 4.03 4.90
CA ILE A 257 -4.69 4.55 3.72
C ILE A 257 -4.90 6.05 3.63
N PHE A 258 -3.82 6.80 3.42
CA PHE A 258 -3.82 8.26 3.36
C PHE A 258 -3.13 8.76 2.10
N GLU A 259 -3.49 9.99 1.72
CA GLU A 259 -2.85 10.77 0.67
C GLU A 259 -2.15 11.95 1.32
N LEU A 260 -0.83 12.04 1.23
CA LEU A 260 -0.11 13.27 1.48
C LEU A 260 -0.02 14.05 0.17
N VAL A 261 -0.58 15.25 0.14
CA VAL A 261 -0.60 16.12 -1.04
C VAL A 261 0.47 17.19 -0.88
N LEU A 262 1.30 17.34 -1.92
CA LEU A 262 2.31 18.38 -2.02
C LEU A 262 1.95 19.28 -3.21
N GLU A 263 1.86 20.58 -3.00
CA GLU A 263 1.40 21.54 -4.01
C GLU A 263 2.23 22.82 -3.95
N THR A 264 2.70 23.33 -5.07
CA THR A 264 3.32 24.66 -5.12
C THR A 264 2.25 25.74 -5.22
N SER A 265 2.39 26.85 -4.48
CA SER A 265 1.38 27.92 -4.47
C SER A 265 1.33 28.76 -5.76
N SER A 266 2.36 28.66 -6.60
CA SER A 266 2.44 29.36 -7.88
C SER A 266 2.76 28.39 -9.01
N SER A 267 2.35 28.74 -10.22
CA SER A 267 2.74 28.09 -11.48
C SER A 267 4.18 28.45 -11.89
N SER A 268 5.06 28.77 -10.93
CA SER A 268 6.44 29.12 -11.25
C SER A 268 7.10 27.96 -11.98
N SER A 269 7.85 28.27 -13.05
CA SER A 269 8.68 27.29 -13.77
C SER A 269 9.81 26.70 -12.92
N THR A 270 10.01 27.21 -11.71
CA THR A 270 11.00 26.72 -10.75
C THR A 270 10.65 25.30 -10.30
N GLU A 271 11.59 24.39 -10.52
CA GLU A 271 11.44 22.99 -10.14
C GLU A 271 11.63 22.82 -8.64
N VAL A 272 10.68 22.12 -8.00
CA VAL A 272 10.80 21.69 -6.61
C VAL A 272 11.10 20.19 -6.60
N LEU A 273 12.18 19.83 -5.93
CA LEU A 273 12.63 18.46 -5.72
C LEU A 273 12.26 18.02 -4.32
N ILE A 274 11.61 16.87 -4.21
CA ILE A 274 11.29 16.20 -2.97
C ILE A 274 12.22 15.00 -2.82
N HIS A 275 12.94 14.94 -1.71
CA HIS A 275 13.90 13.89 -1.40
C HIS A 275 13.27 12.81 -0.52
N ALA A 276 12.54 13.23 0.50
CA ALA A 276 11.90 12.32 1.43
C ALA A 276 10.73 12.98 2.14
N VAL A 277 9.83 12.14 2.64
CA VAL A 277 8.76 12.53 3.57
C VAL A 277 8.91 11.66 4.82
N ARG A 278 9.03 12.28 5.98
CA ARG A 278 8.99 11.59 7.28
C ARG A 278 7.69 11.91 8.01
N ILE A 279 7.12 10.92 8.65
CA ILE A 279 5.93 11.06 9.51
C ILE A 279 6.37 10.75 10.93
N GLU A 280 6.02 11.59 11.90
CA GLU A 280 6.52 11.46 13.28
C GLU A 280 5.38 11.63 14.30
N ASP A 281 5.52 10.94 15.43
CA ASP A 281 4.78 11.22 16.66
C ASP A 281 5.74 11.84 17.70
N ARG A 282 5.59 13.14 17.94
CA ARG A 282 6.33 13.87 18.96
C ARG A 282 5.53 14.04 20.27
N THR A 283 4.42 13.33 20.44
CA THR A 283 3.67 13.38 21.69
C THR A 283 4.57 12.93 22.85
N PRO A 284 4.75 13.73 23.91
CA PRO A 284 5.55 13.33 25.07
C PRO A 284 4.94 12.07 25.67
N ARG A 285 5.74 11.00 25.78
CA ARG A 285 5.30 9.76 26.43
C ARG A 285 5.94 9.66 27.79
N THR A 286 5.12 9.66 28.82
CA THR A 286 5.53 9.09 30.11
C THR A 286 5.83 7.61 29.85
N PRO A 287 7.04 7.12 30.20
CA PRO A 287 7.32 5.70 30.11
C PRO A 287 6.24 4.95 30.90
N PHE A 288 5.59 3.97 30.27
CA PHE A 288 4.67 3.11 30.98
C PHE A 288 5.42 2.53 32.19
N PRO A 289 4.89 2.66 33.41
CA PRO A 289 5.48 1.96 34.55
C PRO A 289 5.41 0.47 34.22
N ILE A 290 6.55 -0.12 33.87
CA ILE A 290 6.68 -1.57 33.74
C ILE A 290 6.49 -2.08 35.16
N ALA A 291 5.27 -2.52 35.48
CA ALA A 291 5.04 -3.20 36.74
C ALA A 291 6.05 -4.34 36.80
N PRO A 292 6.86 -4.45 37.88
CA PRO A 292 7.82 -5.53 38.01
C PRO A 292 7.06 -6.84 37.82
N LEU A 293 7.53 -7.66 36.87
CA LEU A 293 6.97 -8.99 36.61
C LEU A 293 6.89 -9.71 37.95
N GLN A 294 5.66 -9.93 38.45
CA GLN A 294 5.52 -10.72 39.66
C GLN A 294 6.08 -12.11 39.35
N PRO A 295 7.00 -12.63 40.19
CA PRO A 295 7.51 -13.98 39.97
C PRO A 295 6.32 -14.94 39.96
N LEU A 296 6.20 -15.70 38.87
CA LEU A 296 5.24 -16.80 38.78
C LEU A 296 5.46 -17.69 40.01
N ARG A 297 4.48 -17.71 40.93
CA ARG A 297 4.48 -18.65 42.04
C ARG A 297 4.49 -20.06 41.44
N ARG A 298 5.58 -20.79 41.68
CA ARG A 298 5.70 -22.22 41.38
C ARG A 298 4.84 -23.04 42.32
#